data_AF-A0A290Z7D3-F1
#
_entry.id   AF-A0A290Z7D3-F1
#
_cell.length_a   1.000
_cell.length_b   1.000
_cell.length_c   1.000
_cell.angle_alpha   90.00
_cell.angle_beta   90.00
_cell.angle_gamma   90.00
#
_symmetry.space_group_name_H-M   'P 1'
#
loop_
_entity.id
_entity.type
_entity.pdbx_description
1 polymer ?
#
loop_
_entity_poly.entity_id
_entity_poly.type
_entity_poly.pdbx_seq_one_letter_code
_entity_poly.pdbx_strand_id
1 'polypeptide(L)'
;MIMDACPECAAPVTAQDRFCAACGRNLRLRRTPVGGPPALPDERCPCGEGDYGEDGACPQCGRTRPSPRDRVEFTLPGMAGVSDRGRRRKRNEDSMAFGRARGRGLAVVVCDGVASSERAEQASQLAADTALDVLLTGVLAGSDTEQATTDAATSAGAAVSRLARPEAPELAPSCTFVSASVGLDGTVTVGWIGDSRAYLVAESGAARLTTDDTWAAHLVATGQLTEEEAKTDRRAHVLSRWLGSGAESSTPQVVSLRPATAGALVLCSDGLWNYLPEPEHIADALPLGAPPLEAARKLVDVALEAGGHDNITVVVVQLRGGG
;
A
#
# COMPACT_ATOMS: atom_id res chain seq x y z
N MET A 1 24.24 17.91 -1.19
CA MET A 1 24.40 16.81 -2.15
C MET A 1 23.56 17.12 -3.37
N ILE A 2 24.26 17.18 -4.50
CA ILE A 2 23.82 17.71 -5.79
C ILE A 2 22.92 16.64 -6.44
N MET A 3 21.75 17.02 -6.95
CA MET A 3 21.00 16.15 -7.86
C MET A 3 21.56 16.44 -9.24
N ASP A 4 22.40 15.56 -9.77
CA ASP A 4 23.01 15.73 -11.10
C ASP A 4 22.09 15.23 -12.23
N ALA A 5 21.02 14.50 -11.89
CA ALA A 5 20.06 13.95 -12.84
C ALA A 5 18.65 13.76 -12.23
N CYS A 6 17.63 13.83 -13.09
CA CYS A 6 16.25 13.53 -12.75
C CYS A 6 16.10 12.03 -12.42
N PRO A 7 15.45 11.66 -11.30
CA PRO A 7 15.30 10.26 -10.90
C PRO A 7 14.34 9.45 -11.80
N GLU A 8 13.62 10.10 -12.72
CA GLU A 8 12.69 9.43 -13.66
C GLU A 8 13.36 9.15 -15.01
N CYS A 9 13.92 10.19 -15.62
CA CYS A 9 14.40 10.13 -17.00
C CYS A 9 15.91 10.34 -17.14
N ALA A 10 16.63 10.45 -16.04
CA ALA A 10 18.07 10.71 -15.97
C ALA A 10 18.53 12.03 -16.64
N ALA A 11 17.62 12.89 -17.11
CA ALA A 11 17.97 14.20 -17.67
C ALA A 11 18.69 15.07 -16.63
N PRO A 12 19.68 15.88 -17.02
CA PRO A 12 20.41 16.75 -16.10
C PRO A 12 19.47 17.74 -15.42
N VAL A 13 19.62 17.90 -14.11
CA VAL A 13 18.88 18.87 -13.29
C VAL A 13 19.83 19.59 -12.35
N THR A 14 19.41 20.72 -11.81
CA THR A 14 20.15 21.46 -10.79
C THR A 14 19.45 21.35 -9.43
N ALA A 15 20.16 21.69 -8.36
CA ALA A 15 19.56 21.73 -7.02
C ALA A 15 18.47 22.80 -6.85
N GLN A 16 18.36 23.76 -7.78
CA GLN A 16 17.33 24.81 -7.76
C GLN A 16 16.07 24.43 -8.54
N ASP A 17 16.15 23.42 -9.42
CA ASP A 17 15.04 23.02 -10.25
C ASP A 17 13.91 22.45 -9.39
N ARG A 18 12.70 22.98 -9.61
CA ARG A 18 11.48 22.47 -8.97
C ARG A 18 10.85 21.33 -9.77
N PHE A 19 11.03 21.36 -11.09
CA PHE A 19 10.51 20.37 -12.03
C PHE A 19 11.59 19.99 -13.03
N CYS A 20 11.60 18.73 -13.46
CA CYS A 20 12.43 18.31 -14.59
C CYS A 20 11.85 18.89 -15.88
N ALA A 21 12.66 19.64 -16.65
CA ALA A 21 12.21 20.20 -17.93
C ALA A 21 11.89 19.13 -18.99
N ALA A 22 12.49 17.93 -18.88
CA ALA A 22 12.31 16.86 -19.86
C ALA A 22 11.01 16.05 -19.66
N CYS A 23 10.68 15.71 -18.41
CA CYS A 23 9.54 14.84 -18.09
C CYS A 23 8.48 15.48 -17.18
N GLY A 24 8.67 16.74 -16.75
CA GLY A 24 7.76 17.43 -15.85
C GLY A 24 7.79 16.96 -14.39
N ARG A 25 8.62 15.97 -14.02
CA ARG A 25 8.65 15.42 -12.65
C ARG A 25 8.99 16.50 -11.61
N ASN A 26 8.17 16.60 -10.57
CA ASN A 26 8.44 17.48 -9.42
C ASN A 26 9.64 16.95 -8.61
N LEU A 27 10.75 17.70 -8.68
CA LEU A 27 12.04 17.33 -8.07
C LEU A 27 12.08 17.57 -6.55
N ARG A 28 11.05 18.23 -5.99
CA ARG A 28 10.87 18.38 -4.53
C ARG A 28 10.30 17.13 -3.87
N LEU A 29 9.82 16.18 -4.67
CA LEU A 29 9.26 14.92 -4.23
C LEU A 29 10.24 13.78 -4.51
N ARG A 30 10.44 12.90 -3.52
CA ARG A 30 11.08 11.59 -3.71
C ARG A 30 10.03 10.53 -3.42
N ARG A 31 9.80 9.62 -4.35
CA ARG A 31 8.69 8.65 -4.29
C ARG A 31 9.01 7.38 -5.06
N THR A 32 8.22 6.34 -4.84
CA THR A 32 8.11 5.18 -5.74
C THR A 32 7.87 5.64 -7.19
N PRO A 33 8.40 4.92 -8.20
CA PRO A 33 8.05 5.16 -9.59
C PRO A 33 6.54 5.01 -9.82
N VAL A 34 6.02 5.73 -10.81
CA VAL A 34 4.64 5.53 -11.29
C VAL A 34 4.56 4.16 -11.97
N GLY A 35 3.51 3.40 -11.69
CA GLY A 35 3.40 2.00 -12.09
C GLY A 35 4.01 1.01 -11.08
N GLY A 36 4.51 1.50 -9.94
CA GLY A 36 5.01 0.71 -8.83
C GLY A 36 6.53 0.62 -8.77
N PRO A 37 7.08 -0.02 -7.72
CA PRO A 37 8.51 -0.28 -7.64
C PRO A 37 9.02 -1.13 -8.81
N PRO A 38 10.28 -0.96 -9.22
CA PRO A 38 10.88 -1.85 -10.19
C PRO A 38 10.94 -3.27 -9.62
N ALA A 39 10.82 -4.25 -10.51
CA ALA A 39 11.02 -5.64 -10.15
C ALA A 39 12.41 -5.87 -9.58
N LEU A 40 12.51 -6.81 -8.65
CA LEU A 40 13.79 -7.36 -8.29
C LEU A 40 14.34 -8.14 -9.50
N PRO A 41 15.62 -7.95 -9.87
CA PRO A 41 16.21 -8.67 -10.99
C PRO A 41 16.38 -10.15 -10.61
N ASP A 42 15.36 -10.97 -10.89
CA ASP A 42 15.47 -12.43 -10.81
C ASP A 42 15.90 -12.98 -12.16
N GLU A 43 17.21 -12.88 -12.44
CA GLU A 43 17.78 -13.45 -13.66
C GLU A 43 17.83 -14.98 -13.61
N ARG A 44 17.95 -15.56 -12.41
CA ARG A 44 18.21 -17.00 -12.19
C ARG A 44 17.05 -17.74 -11.56
N CYS A 45 16.83 -18.97 -12.01
CA CYS A 45 15.87 -19.85 -11.40
C CYS A 45 16.38 -20.35 -10.02
N PRO A 46 15.54 -20.41 -8.97
CA PRO A 46 15.97 -20.90 -7.65
C PRO A 46 16.34 -22.39 -7.60
N CYS A 47 16.21 -23.14 -8.70
CA CYS A 47 16.78 -24.48 -8.80
C CYS A 47 18.31 -24.47 -8.88
N GLY A 48 18.94 -23.32 -9.13
CA GLY A 48 20.40 -23.16 -9.16
C GLY A 48 21.08 -23.64 -10.45
N GLU A 49 20.35 -24.24 -11.37
CA GLU A 49 20.92 -24.93 -12.55
C GLU A 49 20.73 -24.18 -13.89
N GLY A 50 20.22 -22.95 -13.89
CA GLY A 50 20.19 -22.12 -15.09
C GLY A 50 19.24 -20.92 -15.04
N ASP A 51 19.36 -20.07 -16.06
CA ASP A 51 18.45 -18.96 -16.31
C ASP A 51 17.13 -19.47 -16.90
N TYR A 52 16.08 -18.64 -16.84
CA TYR A 52 14.83 -18.95 -17.55
C TYR A 52 15.04 -18.82 -19.07
N GLY A 53 14.44 -19.73 -19.84
CA GLY A 53 14.43 -19.69 -21.30
C GLY A 53 13.67 -18.47 -21.84
N GLU A 54 13.70 -18.29 -23.16
CA GLU A 54 12.99 -17.18 -23.84
C GLU A 54 11.47 -17.23 -23.64
N ASP A 55 10.92 -18.44 -23.44
CA ASP A 55 9.52 -18.69 -23.11
C ASP A 55 9.19 -18.39 -21.62
N GLY A 56 10.19 -17.98 -20.85
CA GLY A 56 10.08 -17.73 -19.42
C GLY A 56 10.03 -19.01 -18.59
N ALA A 57 10.19 -20.21 -19.14
CA ALA A 57 10.25 -21.44 -18.37
C ALA A 57 11.71 -21.82 -18.07
N CYS A 58 11.98 -22.31 -16.86
CA CYS A 58 13.28 -22.87 -16.53
C CYS A 58 13.41 -24.24 -17.20
N PRO A 59 14.39 -24.45 -18.11
CA PRO A 59 14.53 -25.72 -18.82
C PRO A 59 14.90 -26.89 -17.90
N GLN A 60 15.46 -26.62 -16.71
CA GLN A 60 15.91 -27.66 -15.77
C GLN A 60 14.79 -28.16 -14.85
N CYS A 61 13.91 -27.27 -14.39
CA CYS A 61 12.91 -27.62 -13.38
C CYS A 61 11.46 -27.28 -13.78
N GLY A 62 11.25 -26.71 -14.96
CA GLY A 62 9.94 -26.32 -15.48
C GLY A 62 9.28 -25.13 -14.77
N ARG A 63 9.95 -24.48 -13.81
CA ARG A 63 9.42 -23.29 -13.13
C ARG A 63 9.29 -22.12 -14.10
N THR A 64 8.17 -21.43 -14.05
CA THR A 64 7.98 -20.18 -14.80
C THR A 64 8.69 -19.02 -14.10
N ARG A 65 9.27 -18.12 -14.89
CA ARG A 65 9.89 -16.87 -14.47
C ARG A 65 8.83 -16.07 -13.69
N PRO A 66 9.12 -15.65 -12.44
CA PRO A 66 8.23 -14.79 -11.70
C PRO A 66 7.87 -13.54 -12.51
N SER A 67 6.63 -13.08 -12.37
CA SER A 67 6.26 -11.78 -12.93
C SER A 67 7.11 -10.70 -12.27
N PRO A 68 7.48 -9.63 -12.99
CA PRO A 68 8.07 -8.42 -12.40
C PRO A 68 7.32 -7.85 -11.19
N ARG A 69 6.00 -8.11 -11.08
CA ARG A 69 5.15 -7.70 -9.94
C ARG A 69 5.04 -8.75 -8.82
N ASP A 70 5.55 -9.97 -9.01
CA ASP A 70 5.37 -11.06 -8.06
C ASP A 70 6.04 -10.79 -6.72
N ARG A 71 7.18 -10.12 -6.73
CA ARG A 71 7.84 -9.62 -5.52
C ARG A 71 8.50 -8.30 -5.85
N VAL A 72 8.05 -7.24 -5.19
CA VAL A 72 8.60 -5.90 -5.34
C VAL A 72 8.95 -5.32 -3.99
N GLU A 73 10.06 -4.58 -3.97
CA GLU A 73 10.55 -3.93 -2.77
C GLU A 73 11.04 -2.53 -3.11
N PHE A 74 10.76 -1.58 -2.22
CA PHE A 74 11.25 -0.23 -2.39
C PHE A 74 11.60 0.39 -1.06
N THR A 75 12.59 1.28 -1.04
CA THR A 75 13.03 1.94 0.18
C THR A 75 13.29 3.41 -0.08
N LEU A 76 12.81 4.25 0.84
CA LEU A 76 13.15 5.65 0.96
C LEU A 76 13.62 5.93 2.40
N PRO A 77 14.29 7.06 2.68
CA PRO A 77 14.70 7.38 4.05
C PRO A 77 13.52 7.37 5.05
N GLY A 78 13.55 6.42 5.99
CA GLY A 78 12.55 6.25 7.05
C GLY A 78 11.28 5.51 6.62
N MET A 79 11.21 4.93 5.42
CA MET A 79 10.08 4.09 5.01
C MET A 79 10.49 3.03 3.97
N ALA A 80 9.84 1.89 3.98
CA ALA A 80 10.00 0.89 2.94
C ALA A 80 8.72 0.09 2.78
N GLY A 81 8.55 -0.51 1.61
CA GLY A 81 7.44 -1.40 1.34
C GLY A 81 7.88 -2.66 0.63
N VAL A 82 7.14 -3.73 0.89
CA VAL A 82 7.28 -5.03 0.26
C VAL A 82 5.89 -5.47 -0.19
N SER A 83 5.78 -5.92 -1.44
CA SER A 83 4.57 -6.56 -1.95
C SER A 83 4.95 -7.89 -2.60
N ASP A 84 4.22 -8.95 -2.26
CA ASP A 84 4.45 -10.32 -2.71
C ASP A 84 3.13 -10.93 -3.20
N ARG A 85 3.17 -11.68 -4.31
CA ARG A 85 2.01 -12.38 -4.88
C ARG A 85 1.44 -13.42 -3.90
N GLY A 86 2.24 -13.91 -2.96
CA GLY A 86 1.89 -15.05 -2.14
C GLY A 86 2.04 -16.37 -2.90
N ARG A 87 1.68 -17.46 -2.23
CA ARG A 87 1.89 -18.84 -2.73
C ARG A 87 0.75 -19.36 -3.58
N ARG A 88 -0.45 -18.78 -3.47
CA ARG A 88 -1.68 -19.34 -4.06
C ARG A 88 -2.28 -18.51 -5.19
N ARG A 89 -2.04 -17.20 -5.24
CA ARG A 89 -2.56 -16.30 -6.28
C ARG A 89 -1.76 -16.44 -7.56
N LYS A 90 -2.40 -16.21 -8.72
CA LYS A 90 -1.72 -16.26 -10.04
C LYS A 90 -1.09 -14.93 -10.45
N ARG A 91 -1.54 -13.83 -9.86
CA ARG A 91 -1.04 -12.47 -10.09
C ARG A 91 -0.99 -11.75 -8.76
N ASN A 92 -0.15 -10.72 -8.70
CA ASN A 92 -0.18 -9.74 -7.63
C ASN A 92 -1.10 -8.58 -8.03
N GLU A 93 -2.27 -8.54 -7.41
CA GLU A 93 -3.34 -7.57 -7.60
C GLU A 93 -3.25 -6.43 -6.57
N ASP A 94 -2.33 -6.51 -5.61
CA ASP A 94 -1.99 -5.41 -4.72
C ASP A 94 -1.07 -4.38 -5.39
N SER A 95 -1.12 -3.17 -4.85
CA SER A 95 -0.19 -2.08 -5.16
C SER A 95 0.13 -1.23 -3.94
N MET A 96 1.35 -0.68 -3.91
CA MET A 96 1.78 0.30 -2.93
C MET A 96 2.46 1.47 -3.61
N ALA A 97 2.27 2.66 -3.07
CA ALA A 97 2.95 3.86 -3.51
C ALA A 97 3.29 4.74 -2.29
N PHE A 98 4.51 5.25 -2.22
CA PHE A 98 4.90 6.14 -1.13
C PHE A 98 5.97 7.14 -1.52
N GLY A 99 6.05 8.23 -0.77
CA GLY A 99 7.04 9.26 -0.99
C GLY A 99 7.14 10.29 0.11
N ARG A 100 8.09 11.20 -0.08
CA ARG A 100 8.41 12.29 0.83
C ARG A 100 8.49 13.59 0.05
N ALA A 101 7.81 14.61 0.57
CA ALA A 101 8.00 15.99 0.18
C ALA A 101 9.16 16.58 1.01
N ARG A 102 10.22 17.02 0.34
CA ARG A 102 11.46 17.45 0.98
C ARG A 102 11.22 18.54 2.01
N GLY A 103 11.50 18.23 3.28
CA GLY A 103 11.33 19.16 4.41
C GLY A 103 9.88 19.56 4.68
N ARG A 104 8.91 18.67 4.38
CA ARG A 104 7.48 18.91 4.61
C ARG A 104 6.73 17.73 5.21
N GLY A 105 7.10 16.51 4.85
CA GLY A 105 6.41 15.33 5.34
C GLY A 105 6.47 14.19 4.34
N LEU A 106 5.68 13.15 4.58
CA LEU A 106 5.59 11.96 3.73
C LEU A 106 4.15 11.52 3.56
N ALA A 107 3.92 10.69 2.55
CA ALA A 107 2.66 10.02 2.32
C ALA A 107 2.88 8.59 1.81
N VAL A 108 1.94 7.72 2.15
CA VAL A 108 1.94 6.28 1.82
C VAL A 108 0.53 5.87 1.43
N VAL A 109 0.41 4.97 0.47
CA VAL A 109 -0.83 4.35 0.02
C VAL A 109 -0.60 2.87 -0.21
N VAL A 110 -1.55 2.05 0.23
CA VAL A 110 -1.69 0.62 -0.12
C VAL A 110 -3.10 0.41 -0.67
N CYS A 111 -3.20 -0.31 -1.77
CA CYS A 111 -4.45 -0.68 -2.42
C CYS A 111 -4.41 -2.17 -2.76
N ASP A 112 -5.47 -2.88 -2.43
CA ASP A 112 -5.69 -4.30 -2.75
C ASP A 112 -6.75 -4.38 -3.85
N GLY A 113 -6.42 -5.01 -4.98
CA GLY A 113 -7.34 -5.17 -6.11
C GLY A 113 -8.39 -6.23 -5.81
N VAL A 114 -9.68 -5.91 -5.96
CA VAL A 114 -10.75 -6.87 -5.68
C VAL A 114 -10.72 -7.99 -6.72
N ALA A 115 -10.38 -9.20 -6.31
CA ALA A 115 -10.14 -10.35 -7.19
C ALA A 115 -11.34 -10.77 -8.06
N SER A 116 -12.57 -10.39 -7.69
CA SER A 116 -13.78 -10.64 -8.50
C SER A 116 -13.99 -9.61 -9.62
N SER A 117 -13.20 -8.53 -9.64
CA SER A 117 -13.24 -7.50 -10.69
C SER A 117 -12.25 -7.80 -11.82
N GLU A 118 -12.52 -7.27 -13.01
CA GLU A 118 -11.53 -7.28 -14.08
C GLU A 118 -10.41 -6.28 -13.79
N ARG A 119 -9.18 -6.59 -14.22
CA ARG A 119 -8.03 -5.68 -14.19
C ARG A 119 -7.76 -5.11 -12.78
N ALA A 120 -7.98 -5.92 -11.75
CA ALA A 120 -7.78 -5.57 -10.35
C ALA A 120 -6.37 -5.01 -10.08
N GLU A 121 -5.35 -5.55 -10.75
CA GLU A 121 -3.96 -5.08 -10.65
C GLU A 121 -3.78 -3.66 -11.23
N GLN A 122 -4.56 -3.29 -12.24
CA GLN A 122 -4.53 -1.94 -12.82
C GLN A 122 -5.35 -0.97 -11.97
N ALA A 123 -6.45 -1.42 -11.37
CA ALA A 123 -7.25 -0.63 -10.43
C ALA A 123 -6.40 -0.23 -9.21
N SER A 124 -5.79 -1.20 -8.53
CA SER A 124 -4.98 -0.93 -7.34
C SER A 124 -3.76 -0.04 -7.67
N GLN A 125 -3.09 -0.27 -8.80
CA GLN A 125 -1.93 0.53 -9.19
C GLN A 125 -2.31 1.97 -9.51
N LEU A 126 -3.37 2.16 -10.30
CA LEU A 126 -3.85 3.49 -10.67
C LEU A 126 -4.34 4.27 -9.44
N ALA A 127 -5.04 3.60 -8.52
CA ALA A 127 -5.49 4.19 -7.26
C ALA A 127 -4.29 4.64 -6.40
N ALA A 128 -3.31 3.76 -6.18
CA ALA A 128 -2.14 4.06 -5.36
C ALA A 128 -1.33 5.23 -5.92
N ASP A 129 -1.07 5.25 -7.23
CA ASP A 129 -0.34 6.34 -7.87
C ASP A 129 -1.11 7.66 -7.80
N THR A 130 -2.40 7.64 -8.16
CA THR A 130 -3.24 8.84 -8.18
C THR A 130 -3.37 9.45 -6.78
N ALA A 131 -3.63 8.62 -5.77
CA ALA A 131 -3.75 9.09 -4.40
C ALA A 131 -2.43 9.66 -3.87
N LEU A 132 -1.31 9.02 -4.17
CA LEU A 132 -0.01 9.50 -3.73
C LEU A 132 0.32 10.89 -4.32
N ASP A 133 -0.03 11.13 -5.58
CA ASP A 133 0.14 12.44 -6.23
C ASP A 133 -0.58 13.54 -5.46
N VAL A 134 -1.84 13.29 -5.11
CA VAL A 134 -2.69 14.25 -4.38
C VAL A 134 -2.14 14.47 -2.97
N LEU A 135 -1.85 13.38 -2.23
CA LEU A 135 -1.32 13.46 -0.87
C LEU A 135 0.01 14.22 -0.82
N LEU A 136 0.97 13.90 -1.70
CA LEU A 136 2.26 14.56 -1.72
C LEU A 136 2.15 16.03 -2.13
N THR A 137 1.19 16.38 -2.99
CA THR A 137 0.90 17.77 -3.35
C THR A 137 0.36 18.53 -2.14
N GLY A 138 -0.59 17.95 -1.40
CA GLY A 138 -1.11 18.51 -0.15
C GLY A 138 -0.03 18.69 0.91
N VAL A 139 0.78 17.66 1.15
CA VAL A 139 1.92 17.73 2.10
C VAL A 139 2.92 18.80 1.69
N LEU A 140 3.25 18.91 0.40
CA LEU A 140 4.19 19.93 -0.09
C LEU A 140 3.64 21.36 0.09
N ALA A 141 2.33 21.54 -0.08
CA ALA A 141 1.62 22.80 0.10
C ALA A 141 1.38 23.15 1.56
N GLY A 142 1.45 22.18 2.48
CA GLY A 142 1.04 22.35 3.88
C GLY A 142 -0.48 22.46 4.03
N SER A 143 -1.22 21.78 3.15
CA SER A 143 -2.68 21.69 3.22
C SER A 143 -3.13 20.91 4.46
N ASP A 144 -4.40 21.05 4.79
CA ASP A 144 -5.07 20.18 5.76
C ASP A 144 -4.98 18.71 5.31
N THR A 145 -4.48 17.85 6.21
CA THR A 145 -4.17 16.46 5.87
C THR A 145 -5.42 15.60 5.74
N GLU A 146 -6.51 15.92 6.45
CA GLU A 146 -7.78 15.20 6.34
C GLU A 146 -8.47 15.50 5.02
N GLN A 147 -8.50 16.77 4.62
CA GLN A 147 -8.99 17.17 3.30
C GLN A 147 -8.13 16.56 2.19
N ALA A 148 -6.80 16.61 2.30
CA ALA A 148 -5.90 16.00 1.31
C ALA A 148 -6.13 14.49 1.19
N THR A 149 -6.46 13.80 2.29
CA THR A 149 -6.81 12.37 2.31
C THR A 149 -8.14 12.11 1.61
N THR A 150 -9.14 12.96 1.84
CA THR A 150 -10.45 12.90 1.17
C THR A 150 -10.32 13.14 -0.34
N ASP A 151 -9.54 14.14 -0.73
CA ASP A 151 -9.29 14.48 -2.13
C ASP A 151 -8.52 13.35 -2.84
N ALA A 152 -7.60 12.70 -2.14
CA ALA A 152 -6.83 11.57 -2.66
C ALA A 152 -7.71 10.36 -2.94
N ALA A 153 -8.56 9.97 -1.97
CA ALA A 153 -9.51 8.87 -2.14
C ALA A 153 -10.53 9.16 -3.27
N THR A 154 -11.03 10.39 -3.34
CA THR A 154 -11.96 10.83 -4.40
C THR A 154 -11.30 10.77 -5.77
N SER A 155 -10.08 11.28 -5.90
CA SER A 155 -9.33 11.27 -7.16
C SER A 155 -8.97 9.86 -7.60
N ALA A 156 -8.54 9.00 -6.68
CA ALA A 156 -8.26 7.59 -6.93
C ALA A 156 -9.52 6.83 -7.35
N GLY A 157 -10.62 7.00 -6.63
CA GLY A 157 -11.92 6.41 -6.99
C GLY A 157 -12.37 6.81 -8.39
N ALA A 158 -12.34 8.11 -8.71
CA ALA A 158 -12.66 8.59 -10.04
C ALA A 158 -11.73 8.03 -11.13
N ALA A 159 -10.45 7.83 -10.83
CA ALA A 159 -9.50 7.23 -11.76
C ALA A 159 -9.80 5.75 -12.03
N VAL A 160 -10.08 4.98 -10.98
CA VAL A 160 -10.48 3.57 -11.11
C VAL A 160 -11.80 3.42 -11.84
N SER A 161 -12.81 4.25 -11.54
CA SER A 161 -14.12 4.18 -12.22
C SER A 161 -14.02 4.42 -13.73
N ARG A 162 -13.03 5.20 -14.20
CA ARG A 162 -12.78 5.40 -15.64
C ARG A 162 -12.22 4.15 -16.35
N LEU A 163 -11.76 3.14 -15.61
CA LEU A 163 -11.32 1.87 -16.19
C LEU A 163 -12.50 0.95 -16.54
N ALA A 164 -13.68 1.20 -15.97
CA ALA A 164 -14.87 0.40 -16.17
C ALA A 164 -15.38 0.49 -17.62
N ARG A 165 -15.91 -0.63 -18.12
CA ARG A 165 -16.55 -0.72 -19.42
C ARG A 165 -18.07 -0.70 -19.23
N PRO A 166 -18.82 0.11 -20.01
CA PRO A 166 -20.28 0.14 -19.89
C PRO A 166 -20.96 -1.21 -20.10
N GLU A 167 -20.33 -2.12 -20.86
CA GLU A 167 -20.89 -3.41 -21.24
C GLU A 167 -20.75 -4.51 -20.18
N ALA A 168 -19.94 -4.29 -19.12
CA ALA A 168 -19.69 -5.26 -18.04
C ALA A 168 -19.58 -4.57 -16.67
N PRO A 169 -20.62 -3.86 -16.20
CA PRO A 169 -20.58 -3.10 -14.95
C PRO A 169 -20.37 -3.98 -13.71
N GLU A 170 -20.80 -5.24 -13.73
CA GLU A 170 -20.62 -6.21 -12.64
C GLU A 170 -19.18 -6.69 -12.46
N LEU A 171 -18.34 -6.50 -13.48
CA LEU A 171 -16.90 -6.81 -13.45
C LEU A 171 -16.05 -5.55 -13.35
N ALA A 172 -16.65 -4.40 -13.03
CA ALA A 172 -15.95 -3.13 -13.03
C ALA A 172 -14.70 -3.18 -12.14
N PRO A 173 -13.53 -2.71 -12.63
CA PRO A 173 -12.29 -2.71 -11.87
C PRO A 173 -12.47 -1.99 -10.53
N SER A 174 -12.03 -2.62 -9.46
CA SER A 174 -12.16 -2.08 -8.11
C SER A 174 -10.99 -2.47 -7.21
N CYS A 175 -10.77 -1.68 -6.16
CA CYS A 175 -9.75 -1.94 -5.16
C CYS A 175 -10.11 -1.32 -3.81
N THR A 176 -9.46 -1.78 -2.74
CA THR A 176 -9.44 -1.10 -1.45
C THR A 176 -8.56 0.15 -1.50
N PHE A 177 -8.52 0.89 -0.40
CA PHE A 177 -7.66 2.03 -0.18
C PHE A 177 -7.31 2.15 1.30
N VAL A 178 -6.03 2.22 1.63
CA VAL A 178 -5.57 2.74 2.91
C VAL A 178 -4.38 3.65 2.66
N SER A 179 -4.38 4.81 3.29
CA SER A 179 -3.34 5.82 3.14
C SER A 179 -2.95 6.40 4.48
N ALA A 180 -1.75 6.97 4.52
CA ALA A 180 -1.30 7.77 5.63
C ALA A 180 -0.44 8.94 5.15
N SER A 181 -0.56 10.08 5.83
CA SER A 181 0.39 11.18 5.72
C SER A 181 0.99 11.50 7.08
N VAL A 182 2.27 11.87 7.09
CA VAL A 182 2.97 12.27 8.32
C VAL A 182 3.60 13.64 8.12
N GLY A 183 3.10 14.62 8.89
CA GLY A 183 3.58 16.00 8.90
C GLY A 183 4.92 16.17 9.64
N LEU A 184 5.52 17.37 9.54
CA LEU A 184 6.75 17.69 10.28
C LEU A 184 6.54 17.78 11.79
N ASP A 185 5.34 18.13 12.21
CA ASP A 185 4.91 18.17 13.61
C ASP A 185 4.74 16.76 14.20
N GLY A 186 4.80 15.72 13.36
CA GLY A 186 4.59 14.33 13.76
C GLY A 186 3.13 13.90 13.76
N THR A 187 2.21 14.75 13.29
CA THR A 187 0.81 14.36 13.10
C THR A 187 0.72 13.31 12.01
N VAL A 188 0.05 12.20 12.31
CA VAL A 188 -0.26 11.10 11.42
C VAL A 188 -1.74 11.18 11.10
N THR A 189 -2.08 11.33 9.83
CA THR A 189 -3.46 11.23 9.34
C THR A 189 -3.59 9.98 8.48
N VAL A 190 -4.49 9.08 8.85
CA VAL A 190 -4.81 7.84 8.15
C VAL A 190 -6.20 7.99 7.53
N GLY A 191 -6.36 7.53 6.30
CA GLY A 191 -7.70 7.36 5.73
C GLY A 191 -7.83 6.11 4.88
N TRP A 192 -9.01 5.50 4.91
CA TRP A 192 -9.24 4.19 4.31
C TRP A 192 -10.67 4.00 3.77
N ILE A 193 -10.78 3.05 2.83
CA ILE A 193 -12.00 2.48 2.26
C ILE A 193 -11.72 0.99 1.99
N GLY A 194 -12.54 0.10 2.53
CA GLY A 194 -12.33 -1.35 2.45
C GLY A 194 -11.69 -1.91 3.71
N ASP A 195 -10.97 -3.02 3.59
CA ASP A 195 -10.42 -3.80 4.71
C ASP A 195 -8.89 -3.85 4.75
N SER A 196 -8.20 -3.07 3.92
CA SER A 196 -6.78 -2.80 4.12
C SER A 196 -6.59 -1.94 5.37
N ARG A 197 -5.57 -2.24 6.18
CA ARG A 197 -5.47 -1.74 7.55
C ARG A 197 -4.24 -0.89 7.77
N ALA A 198 -4.33 -0.02 8.79
CA ALA A 198 -3.18 0.69 9.34
C ALA A 198 -3.04 0.40 10.83
N TYR A 199 -1.81 0.20 11.29
CA TYR A 199 -1.45 -0.06 12.67
C TYR A 199 -0.37 0.92 13.13
N LEU A 200 -0.53 1.45 14.34
CA LEU A 200 0.52 2.15 15.05
C LEU A 200 1.16 1.18 16.03
N VAL A 201 2.47 0.95 15.91
CA VAL A 201 3.25 0.18 16.88
C VAL A 201 4.28 1.12 17.49
N ALA A 202 4.11 1.45 18.77
CA ALA A 202 5.01 2.34 19.50
C ALA A 202 5.53 1.65 20.76
N GLU A 203 6.53 2.26 21.41
CA GLU A 203 7.04 1.76 22.69
C GLU A 203 5.96 1.69 23.79
N SER A 204 4.90 2.49 23.66
CA SER A 204 3.76 2.51 24.58
C SER A 204 2.71 1.42 24.30
N GLY A 205 2.83 0.68 23.20
CA GLY A 205 1.87 -0.35 22.78
C GLY A 205 1.52 -0.26 21.30
N ALA A 206 0.62 -1.15 20.87
CA ALA A 206 0.14 -1.24 19.50
C ALA A 206 -1.37 -0.97 19.41
N ALA A 207 -1.80 -0.37 18.31
CA ALA A 207 -3.21 -0.07 18.05
C ALA A 207 -3.53 -0.18 16.56
N ARG A 208 -4.69 -0.76 16.22
CA ARG A 208 -5.28 -0.66 14.89
C ARG A 208 -5.95 0.70 14.75
N LEU A 209 -5.66 1.41 13.66
CA LEU A 209 -6.18 2.75 13.40
C LEU A 209 -7.41 2.74 12.47
N THR A 210 -7.69 1.60 11.84
CA THR A 210 -8.78 1.43 10.87
C THR A 210 -9.88 0.51 11.40
N THR A 211 -11.07 0.63 10.82
CA THR A 211 -12.18 -0.30 11.00
C THR A 211 -12.62 -0.78 9.62
N ASP A 212 -12.58 -2.08 9.38
CA ASP A 212 -12.81 -2.65 8.06
C ASP A 212 -14.21 -2.33 7.53
N ASP A 213 -14.30 -1.94 6.27
CA ASP A 213 -15.57 -1.81 5.55
C ASP A 213 -16.00 -3.18 5.00
N THR A 214 -16.34 -4.11 5.88
CA THR A 214 -16.91 -5.42 5.51
C THR A 214 -18.36 -5.55 5.97
N TRP A 215 -19.09 -6.49 5.35
CA TRP A 215 -20.45 -6.85 5.74
C TRP A 215 -20.52 -7.27 7.22
N ALA A 216 -19.56 -8.07 7.68
CA ALA A 216 -19.47 -8.48 9.08
C ALA A 216 -19.24 -7.29 10.01
N ALA A 217 -18.27 -6.42 9.70
CA ALA A 217 -18.00 -5.24 10.51
C ALA A 217 -19.22 -4.31 10.61
N HIS A 218 -19.98 -4.16 9.52
CA HIS A 218 -21.22 -3.40 9.53
C HIS A 218 -22.26 -3.99 10.49
N LEU A 219 -22.49 -5.31 10.45
CA LEU A 219 -23.47 -5.94 11.35
C LEU A 219 -23.06 -5.92 12.82
N VAL A 220 -21.76 -5.99 13.10
CA VAL A 220 -21.27 -5.81 14.48
C VAL A 220 -21.52 -4.38 14.94
N ALA A 221 -21.21 -3.39 14.10
CA ALA A 221 -21.43 -1.98 14.42
C ALA A 221 -22.91 -1.63 14.65
N THR A 222 -23.85 -2.31 13.97
CA THR A 222 -25.30 -2.14 14.17
C THR A 222 -25.89 -3.05 15.26
N GLY A 223 -25.05 -3.84 15.95
CA GLY A 223 -25.47 -4.75 17.01
C GLY A 223 -26.28 -5.97 16.53
N GLN A 224 -26.23 -6.27 15.24
CA GLN A 224 -26.92 -7.40 14.61
C GLN A 224 -26.13 -8.71 14.70
N LEU A 225 -24.81 -8.62 14.88
CA LEU A 225 -23.92 -9.75 15.19
C LEU A 225 -22.98 -9.37 16.33
N THR A 226 -22.54 -10.37 17.08
CA THR A 226 -21.36 -10.24 17.94
C THR A 226 -20.07 -10.39 17.12
N GLU A 227 -18.94 -9.92 17.64
CA GLU A 227 -17.62 -10.08 16.98
C GLU A 227 -17.29 -11.56 16.72
N GLU A 228 -17.63 -12.45 17.66
CA GLU A 228 -17.37 -13.88 17.54
C GLU A 228 -18.22 -14.54 16.45
N GLU A 229 -19.51 -14.16 16.34
CA GLU A 229 -20.36 -14.64 15.25
C GLU A 229 -19.87 -14.13 13.89
N ALA A 230 -19.50 -12.85 13.82
CA ALA A 230 -19.02 -12.21 12.61
C ALA A 230 -17.74 -12.87 12.04
N LYS A 231 -16.81 -13.29 12.91
CA LYS A 231 -15.57 -14.02 12.52
C LYS A 231 -15.83 -15.36 11.84
N THR A 232 -16.99 -15.98 12.07
CA THR A 232 -17.31 -17.32 11.55
C THR A 232 -18.27 -17.31 10.36
N ASP A 233 -18.85 -16.15 9.99
CA ASP A 233 -19.73 -16.04 8.84
C ASP A 233 -18.93 -16.16 7.53
N ARG A 234 -19.47 -16.89 6.56
CA ARG A 234 -18.82 -17.07 5.24
C ARG A 234 -18.66 -15.77 4.47
N ARG A 235 -19.39 -14.72 4.84
CA ARG A 235 -19.37 -13.38 4.26
C ARG A 235 -18.54 -12.40 5.08
N ALA A 236 -17.77 -12.87 6.07
CA ALA A 236 -16.99 -12.00 6.94
C ALA A 236 -16.07 -11.04 6.17
N HIS A 237 -15.51 -11.51 5.06
CA HIS A 237 -14.58 -10.77 4.20
C HIS A 237 -15.27 -10.06 3.02
N VAL A 238 -16.60 -10.08 2.92
CA VAL A 238 -17.30 -9.38 1.83
C VAL A 238 -17.22 -7.88 2.09
N LEU A 239 -16.53 -7.16 1.22
CA LEU A 239 -16.40 -5.71 1.29
C LEU A 239 -17.78 -5.04 1.15
N SER A 240 -18.07 -4.09 2.04
CA SER A 240 -19.22 -3.20 1.93
C SER A 240 -18.87 -1.89 1.24
N ARG A 241 -17.58 -1.52 1.17
CA ARG A 241 -17.08 -0.33 0.47
C ARG A 241 -15.76 -0.60 -0.24
N TRP A 242 -15.57 0.03 -1.39
CA TRP A 242 -14.35 -0.06 -2.22
C TRP A 242 -14.23 1.19 -3.11
N LEU A 243 -13.09 1.36 -3.77
CA LEU A 243 -12.89 2.32 -4.86
C LEU A 243 -13.23 1.69 -6.21
N GLY A 244 -13.93 2.42 -7.07
CA GLY A 244 -14.29 2.01 -8.43
C GLY A 244 -15.77 2.20 -8.74
N SER A 245 -16.19 1.76 -9.92
CA SER A 245 -17.59 1.86 -10.33
C SER A 245 -18.48 0.95 -9.49
N GLY A 246 -19.71 1.38 -9.21
CA GLY A 246 -20.64 0.65 -8.35
C GLY A 246 -20.44 0.88 -6.84
N ALA A 247 -19.39 1.60 -6.43
CA ALA A 247 -19.25 2.06 -5.04
C ALA A 247 -20.27 3.18 -4.75
N GLU A 248 -20.96 3.10 -3.60
CA GLU A 248 -21.93 4.13 -3.19
C GLU A 248 -21.24 5.47 -2.86
N SER A 249 -20.00 5.43 -2.35
CA SER A 249 -19.25 6.61 -1.95
C SER A 249 -17.74 6.36 -1.92
N SER A 250 -16.97 7.28 -2.48
CA SER A 250 -15.51 7.35 -2.34
C SER A 250 -15.05 8.22 -1.16
N THR A 251 -15.95 8.62 -0.25
CA THR A 251 -15.58 9.40 0.94
C THR A 251 -14.89 8.48 1.95
N PRO A 252 -13.60 8.65 2.23
CA PRO A 252 -12.89 7.77 3.14
C PRO A 252 -13.29 8.01 4.59
N GLN A 253 -13.12 7.00 5.44
CA GLN A 253 -12.99 7.24 6.87
C GLN A 253 -11.61 7.87 7.12
N VAL A 254 -11.50 8.79 8.09
CA VAL A 254 -10.25 9.50 8.38
C VAL A 254 -10.05 9.61 9.89
N VAL A 255 -8.81 9.39 10.34
CA VAL A 255 -8.38 9.62 11.72
C VAL A 255 -7.04 10.33 11.73
N SER A 256 -6.89 11.32 12.60
CA SER A 256 -5.64 12.04 12.84
C SER A 256 -5.21 11.88 14.29
N LEU A 257 -3.93 11.58 14.49
CA LEU A 257 -3.33 11.48 15.82
C LEU A 257 -1.86 11.88 15.80
N ARG A 258 -1.32 12.18 16.98
CA ARG A 258 0.11 12.43 17.16
C ARG A 258 0.69 11.37 18.10
N PRO A 259 1.55 10.46 17.61
CA PRO A 259 2.19 9.45 18.45
C PRO A 259 2.99 10.11 19.58
N ALA A 260 2.77 9.66 20.81
CA ALA A 260 3.49 10.17 21.98
C ALA A 260 4.96 9.73 22.00
N THR A 261 5.22 8.49 21.58
CA THR A 261 6.55 7.87 21.59
C THR A 261 6.98 7.46 20.18
N ALA A 262 8.26 7.13 20.03
CA ALA A 262 8.78 6.63 18.77
C ALA A 262 8.19 5.25 18.46
N GLY A 263 8.19 4.89 17.17
CA GLY A 263 7.57 3.65 16.74
C GLY A 263 7.56 3.50 15.22
N ALA A 264 6.58 2.75 14.74
CA ALA A 264 6.33 2.51 13.34
C ALA A 264 4.83 2.61 13.04
N LEU A 265 4.54 3.14 11.86
CA LEU A 265 3.25 3.00 11.22
C LEU A 265 3.35 1.87 10.20
N VAL A 266 2.41 0.93 10.23
CA VAL A 266 2.34 -0.21 9.31
C VAL A 266 1.04 -0.13 8.53
N LEU A 267 1.10 -0.05 7.21
CA LEU A 267 -0.06 -0.18 6.32
C LEU A 267 0.02 -1.52 5.62
N CYS A 268 -1.08 -2.26 5.52
CA CYS A 268 -1.08 -3.55 4.86
C CYS A 268 -2.40 -3.93 4.18
N SER A 269 -2.32 -4.82 3.19
CA SER A 269 -3.48 -5.56 2.65
C SER A 269 -3.91 -6.70 3.57
N ASP A 270 -4.98 -7.39 3.21
CA ASP A 270 -5.54 -8.49 3.99
C ASP A 270 -4.65 -9.73 4.05
N GLY A 271 -3.78 -9.92 3.05
CA GLY A 271 -2.80 -11.00 3.04
C GLY A 271 -1.84 -10.97 4.21
N LEU A 272 -1.64 -9.82 4.88
CA LEU A 272 -0.92 -9.77 6.17
C LEU A 272 -1.85 -10.03 7.35
N TRP A 273 -2.89 -9.21 7.52
CA TRP A 273 -3.65 -9.20 8.77
C TRP A 273 -4.51 -10.46 8.94
N ASN A 274 -4.84 -11.19 7.88
CA ASN A 274 -5.47 -12.51 7.99
C ASN A 274 -4.61 -13.50 8.80
N TYR A 275 -3.28 -13.31 8.86
CA TYR A 275 -2.37 -14.09 9.70
C TYR A 275 -2.01 -13.40 11.02
N LEU A 276 -2.08 -12.06 11.06
CA LEU A 276 -1.77 -11.23 12.23
C LEU A 276 -2.93 -10.26 12.50
N PRO A 277 -4.09 -10.75 13.00
CA PRO A 277 -5.33 -9.96 13.02
C PRO A 277 -5.28 -8.81 14.03
N GLU A 278 -4.78 -9.09 15.23
CA GLU A 278 -4.71 -8.15 16.35
C GLU A 278 -3.43 -7.29 16.32
N PRO A 279 -3.49 -6.03 16.81
CA PRO A 279 -2.33 -5.14 16.88
C PRO A 279 -1.12 -5.73 17.61
N GLU A 280 -1.35 -6.53 18.65
CA GLU A 280 -0.31 -7.19 19.44
C GLU A 280 0.48 -8.18 18.57
N HIS A 281 -0.18 -8.92 17.66
CA HIS A 281 0.51 -9.83 16.75
C HIS A 281 1.40 -9.08 15.75
N ILE A 282 0.97 -7.91 15.29
CA ILE A 282 1.80 -7.03 14.46
C ILE A 282 3.01 -6.53 15.26
N ALA A 283 2.80 -6.15 16.52
CA ALA A 283 3.87 -5.68 17.40
C ALA A 283 4.93 -6.76 17.68
N ASP A 284 4.49 -7.99 17.96
CA ASP A 284 5.37 -9.13 18.22
C ASP A 284 6.20 -9.52 16.98
N ALA A 285 5.62 -9.40 15.79
CA ALA A 285 6.29 -9.73 14.54
C ALA A 285 7.19 -8.59 14.01
N LEU A 286 6.93 -7.34 14.41
CA LEU A 286 7.64 -6.16 13.94
C LEU A 286 8.91 -5.89 14.79
N PRO A 287 10.12 -5.99 14.21
CA PRO A 287 11.35 -5.66 14.92
C PRO A 287 11.48 -4.13 15.09
N LEU A 288 10.97 -3.58 16.19
CA LEU A 288 11.07 -2.15 16.50
C LEU A 288 12.54 -1.68 16.48
N GLY A 289 12.80 -0.58 15.77
CA GLY A 289 14.14 -0.01 15.59
C GLY A 289 14.94 -0.58 14.43
N ALA A 290 14.51 -1.70 13.81
CA ALA A 290 15.14 -2.20 12.59
C ALA A 290 14.92 -1.24 11.40
N PRO A 291 15.78 -1.30 10.37
CA PRO A 291 15.54 -0.61 9.11
C PRO A 291 14.16 -0.94 8.54
N PRO A 292 13.44 0.03 7.93
CA PRO A 292 12.05 -0.18 7.50
C PRO A 292 11.87 -1.37 6.54
N LEU A 293 12.86 -1.61 5.67
CA LEU A 293 12.80 -2.71 4.71
C LEU A 293 12.90 -4.07 5.39
N GLU A 294 13.75 -4.20 6.40
CA GLU A 294 13.88 -5.43 7.17
C GLU A 294 12.59 -5.74 7.93
N ALA A 295 11.99 -4.71 8.53
CA ALA A 295 10.70 -4.83 9.21
C ALA A 295 9.57 -5.22 8.25
N ALA A 296 9.48 -4.58 7.07
CA ALA A 296 8.48 -4.90 6.06
C ALA A 296 8.66 -6.33 5.51
N ARG A 297 9.90 -6.74 5.22
CA ARG A 297 10.22 -8.12 4.80
C ARG A 297 9.80 -9.11 5.88
N LYS A 298 10.14 -8.86 7.15
CA LYS A 298 9.79 -9.76 8.25
C LYS A 298 8.29 -10.00 8.34
N LEU A 299 7.47 -8.96 8.22
CA LEU A 299 6.01 -9.09 8.23
C LEU A 299 5.49 -9.90 7.03
N VAL A 300 6.00 -9.63 5.82
CA VAL A 300 5.63 -10.40 4.63
C VAL A 300 6.04 -11.87 4.76
N ASP A 301 7.26 -12.14 5.25
CA ASP A 301 7.78 -13.49 5.41
C ASP A 301 6.95 -14.29 6.42
N VAL A 302 6.50 -13.66 7.51
CA VAL A 302 5.57 -14.28 8.48
C VAL A 302 4.27 -14.75 7.80
N ALA A 303 3.66 -13.91 6.97
CA ALA A 303 2.45 -14.28 6.22
C ALA A 303 2.72 -15.39 5.19
N LEU A 304 3.86 -15.34 4.50
CA LEU A 304 4.28 -16.36 3.54
C LEU A 304 4.55 -17.72 4.22
N GLU A 305 5.15 -17.72 5.41
CA GLU A 305 5.40 -18.92 6.22
C GLU A 305 4.11 -19.52 6.78
N ALA A 306 3.14 -18.68 7.17
CA ALA A 306 1.82 -19.09 7.63
C ALA A 306 0.90 -19.61 6.51
N GLY A 307 1.28 -19.40 5.24
CA GLY A 307 0.69 -20.08 4.09
C GLY A 307 0.61 -19.24 2.83
N GLY A 308 0.62 -17.91 2.95
CA GLY A 308 0.58 -16.96 1.82
C GLY A 308 -0.57 -17.23 0.85
N HIS A 309 -1.80 -17.28 1.37
CA HIS A 309 -2.98 -17.59 0.56
C HIS A 309 -3.45 -16.42 -0.31
N ASP A 310 -3.09 -15.19 0.06
CA ASP A 310 -3.38 -13.99 -0.70
C ASP A 310 -2.13 -13.22 -1.14
N ASN A 311 -2.33 -12.16 -1.93
CA ASN A 311 -1.34 -11.12 -2.14
C ASN A 311 -1.06 -10.41 -0.81
N ILE A 312 0.21 -10.11 -0.55
CA ILE A 312 0.66 -9.57 0.74
C ILE A 312 1.42 -8.29 0.46
N THR A 313 0.89 -7.17 0.91
CA THR A 313 1.54 -5.88 0.77
C THR A 313 1.66 -5.20 2.12
N VAL A 314 2.86 -4.71 2.42
CA VAL A 314 3.20 -4.07 3.69
C VAL A 314 4.07 -2.86 3.42
N VAL A 315 3.69 -1.70 3.96
CA VAL A 315 4.55 -0.52 4.01
C VAL A 315 4.77 -0.13 5.46
N VAL A 316 6.04 0.00 5.84
CA VAL A 316 6.48 0.42 7.17
C VAL A 316 7.06 1.82 7.10
N VAL A 317 6.59 2.71 7.97
CA VAL A 317 7.12 4.06 8.17
C VAL A 317 7.66 4.19 9.58
N GLN A 318 8.93 4.56 9.72
CA GLN A 318 9.49 4.89 11.01
C GLN A 318 8.97 6.24 11.51
N LEU A 319 8.43 6.25 12.71
CA LEU A 319 7.90 7.42 13.40
C LEU A 319 8.88 7.88 14.48
N ARG A 320 9.06 9.19 14.57
CA ARG A 320 9.75 9.83 15.69
C ARG A 320 8.71 10.19 16.73
N GLY A 321 8.97 9.91 18.00
CA GLY A 321 8.08 10.32 19.08
C GLY A 321 7.99 11.84 19.18
N GLY A 322 6.87 12.34 19.71
CA GLY A 322 6.70 13.75 20.02
C GLY A 322 7.61 14.16 21.18
N GLY A 323 8.68 14.90 20.88
CA GLY A 323 9.49 15.66 21.83
C GLY A 323 9.44 17.15 21.49
#